data_AF-D6RYA2-F1
#
_entry.id   AF-D6RYA2-F1
#
_cell.length_a   1.000
_cell.length_b   1.000
_cell.length_c   1.000
_cell.angle_alpha   90.00
_cell.angle_beta   90.00
_cell.angle_gamma   90.00
#
_symmetry.space_group_name_H-M   'P 1'
#
loop_
_entity.id
_entity.type
_entity.pdbx_description
1 polymer ?
#
loop_
_entity_poly.entity_id
_entity_poly.type
_entity_poly.pdbx_seq_one_letter_code
_entity_poly.pdbx_strand_id
1 'polypeptide(L)'
;MRQSDFFMKKCKKIILNNNLHSLIENIKNIFCEILKEFDRNSLEDVFNYYYESYDFNNSLYSFVEKFVPIINFLLFDDLEYNFNFDEKKLILNVFNLSANTLESDKLNRLASAVISLKILD
;
A
#
# COMPACT_ATOMS: atom_id res chain seq x y z
N MET A 1 -0.86 -15.56 -8.79
CA MET A 1 -0.25 -15.14 -7.51
C MET A 1 -0.56 -13.66 -7.39
N ARG A 2 -1.23 -13.25 -6.32
CA ARG A 2 -1.64 -11.84 -6.15
C ARG A 2 -0.39 -10.97 -6.03
N GLN A 3 -0.49 -9.69 -6.37
CA GLN A 3 0.65 -8.78 -6.25
C GLN A 3 1.08 -8.59 -4.79
N SER A 4 0.13 -8.68 -3.85
CA SER A 4 0.41 -8.73 -2.41
C SER A 4 1.20 -9.98 -1.98
N ASP A 5 0.94 -11.14 -2.56
CA ASP A 5 1.75 -12.35 -2.34
C ASP A 5 3.19 -12.14 -2.84
N PHE A 6 3.34 -11.47 -3.99
CA PHE A 6 4.64 -11.15 -4.57
C PHE A 6 5.40 -10.12 -3.73
N PHE A 7 4.71 -9.09 -3.23
CA PHE A 7 5.22 -8.13 -2.25
C PHE A 7 5.80 -8.87 -1.04
N MET A 8 4.97 -9.70 -0.38
CA MET A 8 5.39 -10.50 0.76
C MET A 8 6.61 -11.35 0.43
N LYS A 9 6.59 -12.10 -0.68
CA LYS A 9 7.69 -12.99 -1.05
C LYS A 9 9.01 -12.22 -1.25
N LYS A 10 8.96 -11.06 -1.91
CA LYS A 10 10.14 -10.20 -2.10
C LYS A 10 10.66 -9.68 -0.75
N CYS A 11 9.77 -9.16 0.10
CA CYS A 11 10.12 -8.64 1.41
C CYS A 11 10.71 -9.73 2.32
N LYS A 12 10.09 -10.92 2.37
CA LYS A 12 10.60 -12.08 3.13
C LYS A 12 12.02 -12.45 2.71
N LYS A 13 12.32 -12.43 1.41
CA LYS A 13 13.66 -12.73 0.88
C LYS A 13 14.72 -11.72 1.32
N ILE A 14 14.38 -10.42 1.37
CA ILE A 14 15.35 -9.39 1.77
C ILE A 14 15.54 -9.32 3.29
N ILE A 15 14.50 -9.62 4.08
CA ILE A 15 14.58 -9.68 5.55
C ILE A 15 15.62 -10.73 5.98
N LEU A 16 15.72 -11.83 5.26
CA LEU A 16 16.68 -12.90 5.55
C LEU A 16 18.14 -12.53 5.25
N ASN A 17 18.40 -11.50 4.43
CA ASN A 17 19.70 -11.29 3.77
C ASN A 17 20.33 -9.89 3.95
N ASN A 18 19.74 -8.94 4.69
CA ASN A 18 20.19 -7.54 4.72
C ASN A 18 20.42 -6.94 6.11
N ASN A 19 21.25 -5.89 6.15
CA ASN A 19 21.43 -5.01 7.31
C ASN A 19 20.17 -4.14 7.55
N LEU A 20 19.84 -3.87 8.81
CA LEU A 20 18.55 -3.29 9.23
C LEU A 20 18.21 -1.94 8.55
N HIS A 21 19.19 -1.06 8.35
CA HIS A 21 18.94 0.29 7.84
C HIS A 21 18.61 0.33 6.35
N SER A 22 19.19 -0.56 5.54
CA SER A 22 18.82 -0.67 4.12
C SER A 22 17.50 -1.42 3.93
N LEU A 23 17.04 -2.14 4.94
CA LEU A 23 15.89 -3.02 4.84
C LEU A 23 14.58 -2.25 4.69
N ILE A 24 14.33 -1.22 5.50
CA ILE A 24 13.09 -0.42 5.44
C ILE A 24 12.99 0.29 4.09
N GLU A 25 14.09 0.90 3.63
CA GLU A 25 14.14 1.56 2.32
C GLU A 25 13.90 0.56 1.18
N ASN A 26 14.46 -0.66 1.28
CA ASN A 26 14.18 -1.72 0.32
C ASN A 26 12.72 -2.16 0.32
N ILE A 27 12.06 -2.26 1.49
CA ILE A 27 10.63 -2.58 1.59
C ILE A 27 9.80 -1.47 0.94
N LYS A 28 10.10 -0.20 1.22
CA LYS A 28 9.45 0.96 0.59
C LYS A 28 9.58 0.92 -0.93
N ASN A 29 10.78 0.66 -1.43
CA ASN A 29 11.01 0.53 -2.87
C ASN A 29 10.21 -0.63 -3.47
N ILE A 30 10.12 -1.79 -2.82
CA ILE A 30 9.29 -2.90 -3.30
C ILE A 30 7.81 -2.53 -3.30
N PHE A 31 7.33 -1.83 -2.26
CA PHE A 31 5.96 -1.32 -2.18
C PHE A 31 5.64 -0.40 -3.36
N CYS A 32 6.45 0.63 -3.58
CA CYS A 32 6.26 1.58 -4.68
C CYS A 32 6.39 0.92 -6.06
N GLU A 33 7.28 -0.06 -6.23
CA GLU A 33 7.43 -0.78 -7.50
C GLU A 33 6.20 -1.64 -7.86
N ILE A 34 5.55 -2.25 -6.87
CA ILE A 34 4.34 -3.04 -7.09
C ILE A 34 3.15 -2.15 -7.45
N LEU A 35 3.13 -0.94 -6.91
CA LEU A 35 2.08 0.06 -7.10
C LEU A 35 2.50 1.17 -8.07
N LYS A 36 3.48 0.92 -8.94
CA LYS A 36 4.14 1.95 -9.77
C LYS A 36 3.23 2.72 -10.75
N GLU A 37 2.00 2.28 -10.94
CA GLU A 37 0.99 2.99 -11.75
C GLU A 37 0.35 4.16 -11.01
N PHE A 38 0.44 4.18 -9.67
CA PHE A 38 -0.02 5.27 -8.82
C PHE A 38 1.05 6.32 -8.61
N ASP A 39 0.64 7.52 -8.19
CA ASP A 39 1.53 8.62 -7.87
C ASP A 39 2.50 8.23 -6.73
N ARG A 40 3.80 8.39 -7.00
CA ARG A 40 4.86 7.95 -6.08
C ARG A 40 4.80 8.65 -4.72
N ASN A 41 4.52 9.95 -4.70
CA ASN A 41 4.50 10.70 -3.44
C ASN A 41 3.36 10.20 -2.54
N SER A 42 2.19 9.95 -3.12
CA SER A 42 1.05 9.38 -2.40
C SER A 42 1.34 7.98 -1.84
N LEU A 43 2.13 7.17 -2.54
CA LEU A 43 2.57 5.85 -2.05
C LEU A 43 3.61 5.97 -0.93
N GLU A 44 4.50 6.96 -1.00
CA GLU A 44 5.45 7.23 0.07
C GLU A 44 4.72 7.71 1.33
N ASP A 45 3.67 8.53 1.22
CA ASP A 45 2.80 8.92 2.34
C ASP A 45 2.12 7.71 2.99
N VAL A 46 1.56 6.80 2.18
CA VAL A 46 1.01 5.52 2.65
C VAL A 46 2.07 4.73 3.42
N PHE A 47 3.27 4.61 2.86
CA PHE A 47 4.34 3.86 3.48
C PHE A 47 4.73 4.45 4.83
N ASN A 48 4.91 5.76 4.88
CA ASN A 48 5.29 6.48 6.09
C ASN A 48 4.24 6.30 7.19
N TYR A 49 2.94 6.32 6.87
CA TYR A 49 1.88 6.07 7.87
C TYR A 49 2.01 4.69 8.55
N TYR A 50 2.22 3.63 7.78
CA TYR A 50 2.39 2.28 8.36
C TYR A 50 3.74 2.13 9.10
N TYR A 51 4.76 2.86 8.65
CA TYR A 51 6.07 2.88 9.30
C TYR A 51 6.05 3.65 10.63
N GLU A 52 5.40 4.81 10.71
CA GLU A 52 5.26 5.59 11.94
C GLU A 52 4.43 4.87 13.00
N SER A 53 3.46 4.06 12.58
CA SER A 53 2.65 3.19 13.45
C SER A 53 3.29 1.81 13.71
N TYR A 54 4.54 1.60 13.30
CA TYR A 54 5.26 0.35 13.54
C TYR A 54 5.89 0.33 14.93
N ASP A 55 5.48 -0.66 15.74
CA ASP A 55 6.16 -0.99 16.99
C ASP A 55 7.38 -1.88 16.70
N PHE A 56 8.58 -1.38 17.01
CA PHE A 56 9.85 -2.09 16.83
C PHE A 56 9.97 -3.40 17.63
N ASN A 57 9.09 -3.63 18.60
CA ASN A 57 9.00 -4.92 19.29
C ASN A 57 8.32 -6.00 18.44
N ASN A 58 7.61 -5.63 17.37
CA ASN A 58 7.04 -6.57 16.43
C ASN A 58 8.08 -7.08 15.44
N SER A 59 7.76 -8.18 14.77
CA SER A 59 8.61 -8.71 13.70
C SER A 59 8.46 -7.88 12.42
N LEU A 60 9.55 -7.79 11.65
CA LEU A 60 9.53 -7.21 10.30
C LEU A 60 8.58 -7.95 9.34
N TYR A 61 8.28 -9.21 9.62
CA TYR A 61 7.26 -9.95 8.87
C TYR A 61 5.86 -9.39 9.14
N SER A 62 5.54 -9.13 10.41
CA SER A 62 4.28 -8.48 10.79
C SER A 62 4.17 -7.05 10.23
N PHE A 63 5.27 -6.31 10.19
CA PHE A 63 5.32 -5.02 9.50
C PHE A 63 4.90 -5.13 8.03
N VAL A 64 5.50 -6.05 7.29
CA VAL A 64 5.20 -6.28 5.88
C VAL A 64 3.75 -6.72 5.68
N GLU A 65 3.21 -7.56 6.56
CA GLU A 65 1.82 -8.03 6.46
C GLU A 65 0.79 -6.89 6.57
N LYS A 66 1.10 -5.81 7.30
CA LYS A 66 0.21 -4.62 7.39
C LYS A 66 -0.06 -3.94 6.05
N PHE A 67 0.81 -4.09 5.06
CA PHE A 67 0.61 -3.48 3.74
C PHE A 67 -0.31 -4.30 2.82
N VAL A 68 -0.57 -5.57 3.14
CA VAL A 68 -1.34 -6.47 2.28
C VAL A 68 -2.75 -5.93 1.99
N PRO A 69 -3.53 -5.44 2.99
CA PRO A 69 -4.86 -4.91 2.73
C PRO A 69 -4.87 -3.75 1.75
N ILE A 70 -4.00 -2.75 1.93
CA ILE A 70 -3.99 -1.58 1.05
C ILE A 70 -3.49 -1.90 -0.36
N ILE A 71 -2.51 -2.82 -0.50
CA ILE A 71 -2.08 -3.32 -1.81
C ILE A 71 -3.24 -4.01 -2.51
N ASN A 72 -3.95 -4.91 -1.81
CA ASN A 72 -5.09 -5.62 -2.39
C ASN A 72 -6.20 -4.66 -2.81
N PHE A 73 -6.48 -3.64 -2.00
CA PHE A 73 -7.50 -2.66 -2.30
C PHE A 73 -7.16 -1.84 -3.56
N LEU A 74 -5.94 -1.26 -3.61
CA LEU A 74 -5.49 -0.43 -4.73
C LEU A 74 -5.43 -1.23 -6.04
N LEU A 75 -5.14 -2.53 -5.97
CA LEU A 75 -5.09 -3.42 -7.13
C LEU A 75 -6.40 -4.16 -7.42
N PHE A 76 -7.47 -3.85 -6.68
CA PHE A 76 -8.79 -4.46 -6.81
C PHE A 76 -8.83 -5.98 -6.57
N ASP A 77 -7.86 -6.53 -5.84
CA ASP A 77 -7.78 -7.94 -5.48
C ASP A 77 -8.72 -8.29 -4.31
N ASP A 78 -8.92 -7.36 -3.38
CA ASP A 78 -9.82 -7.48 -2.22
C ASP A 78 -10.28 -6.09 -1.76
N LEU A 79 -11.60 -5.87 -1.75
CA LEU A 79 -12.22 -4.59 -1.38
C LEU A 79 -12.98 -4.66 -0.05
N GLU A 80 -12.99 -5.81 0.63
CA GLU A 80 -13.80 -6.03 1.83
C GLU A 80 -13.10 -5.59 3.12
N TYR A 81 -11.82 -5.23 3.05
CA TYR A 81 -11.07 -4.80 4.23
C TYR A 81 -11.65 -3.51 4.84
N ASN A 82 -11.90 -3.56 6.15
CA ASN A 82 -12.44 -2.43 6.89
C ASN A 82 -11.33 -1.46 7.32
N PHE A 83 -10.94 -0.56 6.41
CA PHE A 83 -9.96 0.49 6.69
C PHE A 83 -10.45 1.46 7.76
N ASN A 84 -9.54 1.93 8.62
CA ASN A 84 -9.83 3.02 9.55
C ASN A 84 -9.90 4.37 8.82
N PHE A 85 -10.28 5.43 9.53
CA PHE A 85 -10.49 6.75 8.93
C PHE A 85 -9.22 7.36 8.29
N ASP A 86 -8.06 7.17 8.91
CA ASP A 86 -6.80 7.71 8.38
C ASP A 86 -6.32 6.90 7.16
N GLU A 87 -6.47 5.58 7.19
CA GLU A 87 -6.22 4.72 6.04
C GLU A 87 -7.12 5.09 4.85
N LYS A 88 -8.41 5.35 5.10
CA LYS A 88 -9.34 5.83 4.08
C LYS A 88 -8.88 7.15 3.45
N LYS A 89 -8.38 8.10 4.26
CA LYS A 89 -7.83 9.36 3.75
C LYS A 89 -6.60 9.14 2.88
N LEU A 90 -5.71 8.23 3.26
CA LEU A 90 -4.54 7.89 2.45
C LEU A 90 -4.95 7.32 1.10
N ILE A 91 -5.93 6.41 1.07
CA ILE A 91 -6.46 5.85 -0.17
C ILE A 91 -7.07 6.97 -1.05
N LEU A 92 -7.83 7.89 -0.45
CA LEU A 92 -8.37 9.04 -1.17
C LEU A 92 -7.27 9.95 -1.74
N ASN A 93 -6.16 10.14 -0.99
CA ASN A 93 -5.01 10.89 -1.47
C ASN A 93 -4.34 10.20 -2.66
N VAL A 94 -4.16 8.88 -2.60
CA VAL A 94 -3.65 8.07 -3.73
C VAL A 94 -4.54 8.24 -4.96
N PHE A 95 -5.86 8.18 -4.80
CA PHE A 95 -6.79 8.43 -5.91
C PHE A 95 -6.64 9.83 -6.50
N ASN A 96 -6.66 10.87 -5.67
CA ASN A 96 -6.58 12.26 -6.13
C ASN A 96 -5.28 12.57 -6.87
N LEU A 97 -4.14 12.10 -6.34
CA LEU A 97 -2.83 12.36 -6.93
C LEU A 97 -2.54 11.49 -8.16
N SER A 98 -3.11 10.29 -8.24
CA SER A 98 -2.97 9.40 -9.39
C SER A 98 -3.98 9.68 -10.51
N ALA A 99 -4.94 10.59 -10.32
CA ALA A 99 -6.02 10.84 -11.27
C ALA A 99 -5.54 11.26 -12.67
N ASN A 100 -4.37 11.91 -12.74
CA ASN A 100 -3.78 12.36 -14.00
C ASN A 100 -2.84 11.32 -14.65
N THR A 101 -2.50 10.24 -13.95
CA THR A 101 -1.55 9.22 -14.43
C THR A 101 -2.23 7.89 -14.76
N LEU A 102 -3.36 7.58 -14.13
CA LEU A 102 -4.09 6.34 -14.35
C LEU A 102 -4.86 6.34 -15.67
N GLU A 103 -4.92 5.16 -16.29
CA GLU A 103 -5.82 4.90 -17.42
C GLU A 103 -7.28 5.07 -16.99
N SER A 104 -8.14 5.52 -17.91
CA SER A 104 -9.53 5.89 -17.59
C SER A 104 -10.33 4.74 -16.98
N ASP A 105 -10.14 3.51 -17.44
CA ASP A 105 -10.81 2.33 -16.91
C ASP A 105 -10.38 2.05 -15.45
N LYS A 106 -9.09 2.14 -15.15
CA LYS A 106 -8.55 1.99 -13.79
C LYS A 106 -9.00 3.11 -12.88
N LEU A 107 -9.01 4.35 -13.37
CA LEU A 107 -9.48 5.51 -12.63
C LEU A 107 -10.96 5.36 -12.23
N ASN A 108 -11.82 4.92 -13.17
CA ASN A 108 -13.23 4.68 -12.92
C ASN A 108 -13.46 3.55 -11.89
N ARG A 109 -12.67 2.47 -11.97
CA ARG A 109 -12.69 1.39 -10.99
C ARG A 109 -12.25 1.88 -9.61
N LEU A 110 -11.18 2.67 -9.54
CA LEU A 110 -10.68 3.23 -8.29
C LEU A 110 -11.69 4.19 -7.67
N ALA A 111 -12.31 5.06 -8.47
CA ALA A 111 -13.37 5.94 -8.01
C ALA A 111 -14.52 5.15 -7.37
N SER A 112 -14.94 4.05 -8.01
CA SER A 112 -16.00 3.17 -7.48
C SER A 112 -15.58 2.52 -6.16
N ALA A 113 -14.34 2.02 -6.07
CA ALA A 113 -13.81 1.44 -4.85
C ALA A 113 -13.71 2.49 -3.71
N VAL A 114 -13.20 3.68 -4.00
CA VAL A 114 -13.11 4.79 -3.03
C VAL A 114 -14.48 5.20 -2.49
N ILE A 115 -15.50 5.28 -3.35
CA ILE A 115 -16.88 5.57 -2.92
C ILE A 115 -17.37 4.51 -1.93
N SER A 116 -17.06 3.23 -2.18
CA SER A 116 -17.46 2.13 -1.29
C SER A 116 -16.86 2.19 0.12
N LEU A 117 -15.75 2.94 0.30
CA LEU A 117 -15.15 3.17 1.61
C LEU A 117 -15.99 4.07 2.52
N LYS A 118 -17.01 4.77 1.99
CA LYS A 118 -17.91 5.64 2.77
C LYS A 118 -17.15 6.62 3.65
N ILE A 119 -16.23 7.36 3.04
CA ILE A 119 -15.36 8.31 3.74
C ILE A 119 -16.15 9.55 4.22
N LEU A 120 -17.27 9.85 3.55
CA LEU A 120 -18.09 11.04 3.74
C LEU A 120 -19.47 10.76 4.38
N ASP A 121 -19.67 9.59 4.99
CA ASP A 121 -20.90 9.26 5.74
C ASP A 121 -20.90 9.89 7.15
#